data_AF-A0A7R9N7C0-F1
#
_entry.id   AF-A0A7R9N7C0-F1
#
_cell.length_a   1.000
_cell.length_b   1.000
_cell.length_c   1.000
_cell.angle_alpha   90.00
_cell.angle_beta   90.00
_cell.angle_gamma   90.00
#
_symmetry.space_group_name_H-M   'P 1'
#
loop_
_entity.id
_entity.type
_entity.pdbx_description
1 polymer ?
#
loop_
_entity_poly.entity_id
_entity_poly.type
_entity_poly.pdbx_seq_one_letter_code
_entity_poly.pdbx_strand_id
1 'polypeptide(L)'
;MSFIRYKKFGNKEYAYEVTSYWDAEKKKPRQKTKYLGVVVDKEKKIFKKKSRERREKLILDFGDTYFLNQFINRVTFFENLKKEMFLALIFYRLCYPSAMRYARMWYEGNIVRKFFDVDISSQRISEFLEEIGDESIQREFFKEYIRQITPSEGIVIDTTALPNQINIPRSSWGWHNEEIDKQIKLLLVIDRSTSLPLFFRYIAGNIVDVSTLKATVEELKKYGVSRYFVILDAGFFSEENIKELYNEEIQFLIRLPSLRKLYKRLIVEESRELESYRNAVRYGKRVLFVKQREVELFGKRVYAYVVLDPERKGREIRRTLLKVMDEIEEDEEEEMEYILMKKGIMILISSSEPDRENVISLYYTRQIAEKLFGFPKDDLNLLPLRVHKEETLRGYLFLQFASLVVYSLLKRELGRDCTVEEVLLTLRNLKCKVYEDEIIVQELTKQQRKIFEKFSIMVPKSMGI
;
A
#
# COMPACT_ATOMS: atom_id res chain seq x y z
N MET A 1 -7.02 -67.87 5.85
CA MET A 1 -7.46 -67.94 4.44
C MET A 1 -8.51 -66.87 4.21
N SER A 2 -8.38 -66.09 3.12
CA SER A 2 -9.42 -65.17 2.66
C SER A 2 -10.15 -65.79 1.46
N PHE A 3 -11.45 -65.50 1.33
CA PHE A 3 -12.25 -65.90 0.17
C PHE A 3 -13.22 -64.78 -0.23
N ILE A 4 -13.67 -64.77 -1.48
CA ILE A 4 -14.63 -63.79 -1.96
C ILE A 4 -16.03 -64.34 -1.74
N ARG A 5 -16.85 -63.60 -0.98
CA ARG A 5 -18.27 -63.86 -0.79
C ARG A 5 -19.08 -62.91 -1.66
N TYR A 6 -19.95 -63.48 -2.47
CA TYR A 6 -20.90 -62.74 -3.30
C TYR A 6 -22.24 -62.62 -2.57
N LYS A 7 -22.84 -61.43 -2.57
CA LYS A 7 -24.17 -61.19 -2.03
C LYS A 7 -25.03 -60.50 -3.08
N LYS A 8 -26.23 -61.05 -3.35
CA LYS A 8 -27.20 -60.46 -4.27
C LYS A 8 -28.16 -59.57 -3.49
N PHE A 9 -28.31 -58.32 -3.92
CA PHE A 9 -29.30 -57.38 -3.39
C PHE A 9 -30.06 -56.78 -4.58
N GLY A 10 -31.33 -57.15 -4.74
CA GLY A 10 -32.13 -56.83 -5.92
C GLY A 10 -31.50 -57.40 -7.21
N ASN A 11 -31.37 -56.54 -8.22
CA ASN A 11 -30.80 -56.90 -9.53
C ASN A 11 -29.26 -56.81 -9.59
N LYS A 12 -28.57 -56.54 -8.48
CA LYS A 12 -27.10 -56.37 -8.44
C LYS A 12 -26.44 -57.39 -7.52
N GLU A 13 -25.27 -57.88 -7.93
CA GLU A 13 -24.41 -58.76 -7.15
C GLU A 13 -23.19 -57.96 -6.64
N TYR A 14 -22.81 -58.17 -5.38
CA TYR A 14 -21.76 -57.42 -4.68
C TYR A 14 -20.71 -58.39 -4.14
N ALA A 15 -19.44 -58.06 -4.31
CA ALA A 15 -18.32 -58.88 -3.87
C ALA A 15 -17.71 -58.35 -2.56
N TYR A 16 -17.41 -59.25 -1.63
CA TYR A 16 -16.75 -58.97 -0.35
C TYR A 16 -15.60 -59.95 -0.14
N GLU A 17 -14.41 -59.46 0.17
CA GLU A 17 -13.32 -60.29 0.67
C GLU A 17 -13.56 -60.58 2.15
N VAL A 18 -13.65 -61.86 2.51
CA VAL A 18 -13.91 -62.32 3.88
C VAL A 18 -12.64 -62.98 4.38
N THR A 19 -12.10 -62.46 5.48
CA THR A 19 -10.95 -63.04 6.19
C THR A 19 -11.40 -63.50 7.56
N SER A 20 -11.26 -64.79 7.85
CA SER A 20 -11.54 -65.36 9.16
C SER A 20 -10.33 -65.17 10.10
N TYR A 21 -10.59 -64.77 11.34
CA TYR A 21 -9.58 -64.64 12.40
C TYR A 21 -10.14 -65.13 13.74
N TRP A 22 -9.27 -65.54 14.65
CA TRP A 22 -9.65 -65.92 16.01
C TRP A 22 -9.72 -64.68 16.90
N ASP A 23 -10.86 -64.43 17.55
CA ASP A 23 -11.04 -63.34 18.51
C ASP A 23 -10.73 -63.90 19.91
N ALA A 24 -9.55 -63.54 20.45
CA ALA A 24 -9.04 -64.09 21.71
C ALA A 24 -9.85 -63.63 22.93
N GLU A 25 -10.40 -62.41 22.92
CA GLU A 25 -11.23 -61.88 24.01
C GLU A 25 -12.58 -62.60 24.06
N LYS A 26 -13.20 -62.81 22.90
CA LYS A 26 -14.52 -63.45 22.81
C LYS A 26 -14.46 -64.97 22.65
N LYS A 27 -13.24 -65.54 22.65
CA LYS A 27 -12.93 -66.96 22.49
C LYS A 27 -13.73 -67.64 21.37
N LYS A 28 -13.87 -66.98 20.22
CA LYS A 28 -14.63 -67.50 19.07
C LYS A 28 -14.08 -67.03 17.73
N PRO A 29 -14.27 -67.81 16.65
CA PRO A 29 -13.85 -67.38 15.33
C PRO A 29 -14.76 -66.25 14.83
N ARG A 30 -14.16 -65.20 14.27
CA ARG A 30 -14.87 -64.06 13.67
C ARG A 30 -14.40 -63.83 12.23
N GLN A 31 -15.21 -63.07 11.49
CA GLN A 31 -14.94 -62.72 10.10
C GLN A 31 -14.79 -61.20 9.98
N LYS A 32 -13.75 -60.75 9.27
CA LYS A 32 -13.62 -59.37 8.80
C LYS A 32 -13.97 -59.36 7.31
N THR A 33 -14.92 -58.50 6.93
CA THR A 33 -15.37 -58.36 5.54
C THR A 33 -14.89 -57.04 4.96
N LYS A 34 -14.24 -57.07 3.79
CA LYS A 34 -13.82 -55.89 3.02
C LYS A 34 -14.61 -55.84 1.71
N TYR A 35 -15.31 -54.74 1.45
CA TYR A 35 -16.09 -54.59 0.22
C TYR A 35 -15.20 -54.39 -1.01
N LEU A 36 -15.41 -55.20 -2.05
CA LEU A 36 -14.64 -55.18 -3.29
C LEU A 36 -15.32 -54.37 -4.40
N GLY A 37 -16.66 -54.34 -4.46
CA GLY A 37 -17.41 -53.60 -5.48
C GLY A 37 -18.67 -54.35 -5.95
N VAL A 38 -19.40 -53.75 -6.90
CA VAL A 38 -20.45 -54.43 -7.67
C VAL A 38 -19.76 -55.36 -8.67
N VAL A 39 -20.24 -56.59 -8.80
CA VAL A 39 -19.70 -57.58 -9.73
C VAL A 39 -20.00 -57.14 -11.16
N VAL A 40 -18.96 -57.01 -11.98
CA VAL A 40 -19.06 -56.74 -13.42
C VAL A 40 -18.86 -58.03 -14.20
N ASP A 41 -17.83 -58.80 -13.83
CA ASP A 41 -17.53 -60.11 -14.40
C ASP A 41 -17.08 -61.03 -13.27
N LYS A 42 -17.85 -62.10 -13.01
CA LYS A 42 -17.63 -63.03 -11.91
C LYS A 42 -16.48 -63.99 -12.20
N GLU A 43 -16.31 -64.41 -13.45
CA GLU A 43 -15.27 -65.34 -13.89
C GLU A 43 -13.89 -64.69 -13.84
N LYS A 44 -13.82 -63.43 -14.27
CA LYS A 44 -12.58 -62.63 -14.26
C LYS A 44 -12.33 -61.89 -12.95
N LYS A 45 -13.21 -62.04 -11.94
CA LYS A 45 -13.16 -61.33 -10.65
C LYS A 45 -13.04 -59.81 -10.81
N ILE A 46 -13.77 -59.23 -11.78
CA ILE A 46 -13.77 -57.79 -12.02
C ILE A 46 -14.90 -57.15 -11.22
N PHE A 47 -14.54 -56.24 -10.33
CA PHE A 47 -15.46 -55.52 -9.45
C PHE A 47 -15.38 -54.02 -9.71
N LYS A 48 -16.54 -53.37 -9.90
CA LYS A 48 -16.64 -51.92 -10.00
C LYS A 48 -17.09 -51.38 -8.66
N LYS A 49 -16.19 -50.73 -7.93
CA LYS A 49 -16.61 -49.85 -6.84
C LYS A 49 -17.41 -48.71 -7.45
N LYS A 50 -18.53 -48.36 -6.83
CA LYS A 50 -19.15 -47.05 -7.11
C LYS A 50 -18.06 -46.04 -6.76
N SER A 51 -17.53 -45.32 -7.75
CA SER A 51 -16.75 -44.12 -7.43
C SER A 51 -17.66 -43.30 -6.53
N ARG A 52 -17.19 -42.86 -5.36
CA ARG A 52 -17.91 -41.76 -4.70
C ARG A 52 -17.99 -40.68 -5.76
N GLU A 53 -19.20 -40.32 -6.18
CA GLU A 53 -19.39 -39.15 -7.01
C GLU A 53 -18.78 -38.00 -6.20
N ARG A 54 -17.63 -37.49 -6.66
CA ARG A 54 -16.98 -36.36 -6.03
C ARG A 54 -17.93 -35.20 -6.21
N ARG A 55 -18.72 -34.93 -5.19
CA ARG A 55 -19.73 -33.89 -5.26
C ARG A 55 -19.02 -32.55 -5.15
N GLU A 56 -19.14 -31.75 -6.20
CA GLU A 56 -18.72 -30.35 -6.17
C GLU A 56 -19.51 -29.66 -5.05
N LYS A 57 -18.78 -29.03 -4.10
CA LYS A 57 -19.37 -28.33 -2.96
C LYS A 57 -19.62 -26.87 -3.27
N LEU A 58 -18.62 -26.20 -3.86
CA LEU A 58 -18.70 -24.78 -4.23
C LEU A 58 -17.60 -24.39 -5.23
N ILE A 59 -17.72 -23.17 -5.78
CA ILE A 59 -16.73 -22.49 -6.62
C ILE A 59 -16.16 -21.32 -5.84
N LEU A 60 -14.84 -21.11 -5.91
CA LEU A 60 -14.14 -20.02 -5.23
C LEU A 60 -13.32 -19.20 -6.23
N ASP A 61 -13.19 -17.89 -5.95
CA ASP A 61 -12.18 -17.02 -6.54
C ASP A 61 -10.79 -17.52 -6.15
N PHE A 62 -9.89 -17.68 -7.11
CA PHE A 62 -8.59 -18.33 -6.90
C PHE A 62 -7.39 -17.47 -7.26
N GLY A 63 -7.34 -16.90 -8.47
CA GLY A 63 -6.08 -16.47 -9.06
C GLY A 63 -5.37 -15.32 -8.35
N ASP A 64 -6.09 -14.27 -7.98
CA ASP A 64 -5.55 -13.06 -7.37
C ASP A 64 -5.02 -13.32 -5.95
N THR A 65 -5.78 -14.01 -5.11
CA THR A 65 -5.35 -14.33 -3.74
C THR A 65 -4.34 -15.46 -3.68
N TYR A 66 -4.40 -16.44 -4.59
CA TYR A 66 -3.31 -17.42 -4.74
C TYR A 66 -2.00 -16.71 -5.13
N PHE A 67 -2.06 -15.79 -6.08
CA PHE A 67 -0.93 -14.96 -6.49
C PHE A 67 -0.36 -14.16 -5.31
N LEU A 68 -1.21 -13.43 -4.57
CA LEU A 68 -0.79 -12.66 -3.40
C LEU A 68 -0.19 -13.57 -2.32
N ASN A 69 -0.73 -14.77 -2.10
CA ASN A 69 -0.19 -15.73 -1.15
C ASN A 69 1.21 -16.21 -1.55
N GLN A 70 1.42 -16.54 -2.83
CA GLN A 70 2.75 -16.92 -3.32
C GLN A 70 3.74 -15.76 -3.28
N PHE A 71 3.28 -14.54 -3.54
CA PHE A 71 4.09 -13.33 -3.46
C PHE A 71 4.51 -13.03 -2.01
N ILE A 72 3.57 -12.98 -1.07
CA ILE A 72 3.84 -12.59 0.32
C ILE A 72 4.76 -13.59 1.03
N ASN A 73 4.73 -14.86 0.64
CA ASN A 73 5.62 -15.88 1.19
C ASN A 73 7.11 -15.63 0.87
N ARG A 74 7.43 -14.74 -0.09
CA ARG A 74 8.79 -14.27 -0.38
C ARG A 74 9.20 -13.07 0.47
N VAL A 75 8.26 -12.46 1.20
CA VAL A 75 8.46 -11.23 1.97
C VAL A 75 8.65 -11.56 3.45
N THR A 76 9.89 -11.38 3.94
CA THR A 76 10.34 -11.82 5.27
C THR A 76 9.90 -10.93 6.41
N PHE A 77 9.78 -9.61 6.23
CA PHE A 77 9.46 -8.69 7.33
C PHE A 77 8.02 -8.81 7.86
N PHE A 78 7.14 -9.56 7.20
CA PHE A 78 5.83 -9.90 7.76
C PHE A 78 5.88 -11.10 8.72
N GLU A 79 6.97 -11.88 8.77
CA GLU A 79 7.06 -13.15 9.52
C GLU A 79 6.64 -13.05 10.98
N ASN A 80 7.08 -12.02 11.69
CA ASN A 80 6.74 -11.81 13.10
C ASN A 80 5.29 -11.29 13.32
N LEU A 81 4.62 -10.87 12.25
CA LEU A 81 3.24 -10.34 12.24
C LEU A 81 2.30 -11.18 11.36
N LYS A 82 2.69 -12.42 11.01
CA LYS A 82 1.87 -13.39 10.27
C LYS A 82 0.72 -13.92 11.13
N LYS A 83 -0.09 -13.02 11.68
CA LYS A 83 -1.45 -13.37 12.07
C LYS A 83 -2.22 -13.57 10.78
N GLU A 84 -2.74 -14.77 10.59
CA GLU A 84 -3.52 -15.15 9.40
C GLU A 84 -4.60 -14.13 9.06
N MET A 85 -5.24 -13.54 10.09
CA MET A 85 -6.24 -12.49 9.93
C MET A 85 -5.64 -11.20 9.34
N PHE A 86 -4.40 -10.84 9.67
CA PHE A 86 -3.75 -9.66 9.09
C PHE A 86 -3.53 -9.83 7.59
N LEU A 87 -3.01 -10.98 7.18
CA LEU A 87 -2.79 -11.30 5.77
C LEU A 87 -4.11 -11.39 5.00
N ALA A 88 -5.12 -12.04 5.59
CA ALA A 88 -6.45 -12.10 4.99
C ALA A 88 -7.05 -10.69 4.76
N LEU A 89 -6.88 -9.79 5.73
CA LEU A 89 -7.33 -8.40 5.60
C LEU A 89 -6.50 -7.61 4.60
N ILE A 90 -5.17 -7.79 4.54
CA ILE A 90 -4.34 -7.17 3.50
C ILE A 90 -4.79 -7.62 2.11
N PHE A 91 -5.04 -8.91 1.92
CA PHE A 91 -5.51 -9.45 0.64
C PHE A 91 -6.90 -8.90 0.30
N TYR A 92 -7.79 -8.82 1.29
CA TYR A 92 -9.08 -8.17 1.13
C TYR A 92 -8.92 -6.72 0.64
N ARG A 93 -8.02 -5.93 1.26
CA ARG A 93 -7.78 -4.54 0.86
C ARG A 93 -7.22 -4.41 -0.55
N LEU A 94 -6.33 -5.31 -0.97
CA LEU A 94 -5.73 -5.25 -2.30
C LEU A 94 -6.68 -5.75 -3.41
N CYS A 95 -7.46 -6.79 -3.14
CA CYS A 95 -8.37 -7.39 -4.14
C CYS A 95 -9.75 -6.73 -4.17
N TYR A 96 -10.25 -6.27 -3.03
CA TYR A 96 -11.59 -5.70 -2.89
C TYR A 96 -11.62 -4.60 -1.81
N PRO A 97 -11.12 -3.40 -2.14
CA PRO A 97 -11.00 -2.28 -1.21
C PRO A 97 -12.35 -1.67 -0.85
N SER A 98 -13.15 -2.35 -0.02
CA SER A 98 -14.48 -1.90 0.39
C SER A 98 -14.64 -1.87 1.91
N ALA A 99 -15.82 -1.53 2.42
CA ALA A 99 -16.06 -1.47 3.85
C ALA A 99 -15.79 -2.83 4.54
N MET A 100 -15.11 -2.82 5.69
CA MET A 100 -14.72 -4.05 6.42
C MET A 100 -15.87 -5.03 6.71
N ARG A 101 -17.12 -4.55 6.80
CA ARG A 101 -18.32 -5.40 6.93
C ARG A 101 -18.48 -6.41 5.79
N TYR A 102 -17.92 -6.16 4.62
CA TYR A 102 -17.99 -7.05 3.46
C TYR A 102 -16.82 -8.04 3.39
N ALA A 103 -15.84 -7.95 4.30
CA ALA A 103 -14.68 -8.84 4.31
C ALA A 103 -15.09 -10.31 4.46
N ARG A 104 -16.10 -10.60 5.31
CA ARG A 104 -16.65 -11.95 5.46
C ARG A 104 -17.21 -12.51 4.14
N MET A 105 -18.01 -11.72 3.44
CA MET A 105 -18.62 -12.13 2.17
C MET A 105 -17.56 -12.41 1.10
N TRP A 106 -16.53 -11.57 1.03
CA TRP A 106 -15.37 -11.80 0.16
C TRP A 106 -14.62 -13.08 0.54
N TYR A 107 -14.34 -13.27 1.83
CA TYR A 107 -13.61 -14.43 2.35
C TYR A 107 -14.32 -15.76 2.08
N GLU A 108 -15.65 -15.81 2.26
CA GLU A 108 -16.45 -17.02 2.05
C GLU A 108 -16.41 -17.51 0.60
N GLY A 109 -16.30 -16.58 -0.37
CA GLY A 109 -16.24 -16.83 -1.81
C GLY A 109 -14.82 -16.91 -2.40
N ASN A 110 -13.77 -16.86 -1.57
CA ASN A 110 -12.38 -16.82 -2.04
C ASN A 110 -11.52 -17.97 -1.48
N ILE A 111 -10.55 -18.46 -2.24
CA ILE A 111 -9.62 -19.54 -1.85
C ILE A 111 -8.81 -19.21 -0.60
N VAL A 112 -8.67 -17.93 -0.24
CA VAL A 112 -7.97 -17.45 0.95
C VAL A 112 -8.41 -18.19 2.23
N ARG A 113 -9.68 -18.61 2.32
CA ARG A 113 -10.23 -19.42 3.44
C ARG A 113 -9.64 -20.82 3.58
N LYS A 114 -8.82 -21.24 2.62
CA LYS A 114 -8.05 -22.48 2.63
C LYS A 114 -6.59 -22.25 3.00
N PHE A 115 -6.13 -20.99 2.94
CA PHE A 115 -4.78 -20.60 3.37
C PHE A 115 -4.78 -20.14 4.83
N PHE A 116 -5.87 -19.51 5.26
CA PHE A 116 -6.02 -18.92 6.59
C PHE A 116 -7.31 -19.45 7.21
N ASP A 117 -7.26 -19.98 8.43
CA ASP A 117 -8.44 -20.48 9.17
C ASP A 117 -8.85 -19.46 10.23
N VAL A 118 -9.53 -18.41 9.78
CA VAL A 118 -9.87 -17.25 10.61
C VAL A 118 -11.33 -16.87 10.54
N ASP A 119 -11.84 -16.34 11.65
CA ASP A 119 -13.17 -15.70 11.73
C ASP A 119 -13.06 -14.22 11.32
N ILE A 120 -13.50 -13.91 10.10
CA ILE A 120 -13.52 -12.54 9.53
C ILE A 120 -14.89 -11.86 9.76
N SER A 121 -15.56 -12.15 10.87
CA SER A 121 -16.73 -11.37 11.29
C SER A 121 -16.35 -9.94 11.69
N SER A 122 -17.26 -8.98 11.49
CA SER A 122 -17.01 -7.56 11.80
C SER A 122 -16.54 -7.34 13.25
N GLN A 123 -17.05 -8.14 14.19
CA GLN A 123 -16.64 -8.09 15.59
C GLN A 123 -15.18 -8.51 15.76
N ARG A 124 -14.79 -9.66 15.20
CA ARG A 124 -13.40 -10.15 15.27
C ARG A 124 -12.42 -9.23 14.56
N ILE A 125 -12.81 -8.65 13.42
CA ILE A 125 -12.00 -7.63 12.75
C ILE A 125 -11.80 -6.43 13.68
N SER A 126 -12.85 -5.95 14.36
CA SER A 126 -12.73 -4.80 15.27
C SER A 126 -11.83 -5.09 16.46
N GLU A 127 -11.99 -6.26 17.10
CA GLU A 127 -11.14 -6.72 18.21
C GLU A 127 -9.67 -6.84 17.75
N PHE A 128 -9.46 -7.37 16.55
CA PHE A 128 -8.14 -7.50 15.97
C PHE A 128 -7.47 -6.17 15.65
N LEU A 129 -8.21 -5.23 15.05
CA LEU A 129 -7.72 -3.88 14.78
C LEU A 129 -7.41 -3.13 16.08
N GLU A 130 -8.17 -3.35 17.14
CA GLU A 130 -7.84 -2.84 18.47
C GLU A 130 -6.52 -3.46 18.99
N GLU A 131 -6.34 -4.77 18.83
CA GLU A 131 -5.12 -5.48 19.23
C GLU A 131 -3.87 -4.97 18.48
N ILE A 132 -3.87 -4.96 17.15
CA ILE A 132 -2.73 -4.43 16.35
C ILE A 132 -2.60 -2.91 16.42
N GLY A 133 -3.59 -2.26 17.04
CA GLY A 133 -3.55 -0.86 17.44
C GLY A 133 -2.65 -0.59 18.65
N ASP A 134 -2.18 -1.64 19.35
CA ASP A 134 -1.19 -1.51 20.40
C ASP A 134 0.14 -1.00 19.82
N GLU A 135 0.64 0.08 20.39
CA GLU A 135 1.86 0.73 19.91
C GLU A 135 3.10 -0.16 20.04
N SER A 136 3.12 -1.12 20.97
CA SER A 136 4.23 -2.08 21.11
C SER A 136 4.38 -2.96 19.88
N ILE A 137 3.26 -3.44 19.32
CA ILE A 137 3.21 -4.25 18.10
C ILE A 137 3.70 -3.42 16.91
N GLN A 138 3.26 -2.16 16.79
CA GLN A 138 3.71 -1.28 15.71
C GLN A 138 5.19 -0.93 15.82
N ARG A 139 5.69 -0.65 17.03
CA ARG A 139 7.12 -0.40 17.26
C ARG A 139 7.98 -1.60 16.88
N GLU A 140 7.55 -2.81 17.23
CA GLU A 140 8.24 -4.04 16.85
C GLU A 140 8.24 -4.23 15.33
N PHE A 141 7.11 -4.02 14.67
CA PHE A 141 7.03 -4.04 13.21
C PHE A 141 8.02 -3.07 12.57
N PHE A 142 7.98 -1.78 12.95
CA PHE A 142 8.82 -0.77 12.32
C PHE A 142 10.31 -1.05 12.54
N LYS A 143 10.68 -1.53 13.74
CA LYS A 143 12.06 -1.93 14.03
C LYS A 143 12.55 -3.02 13.08
N GLU A 144 11.74 -4.06 12.83
CA GLU A 144 12.10 -5.16 11.93
C GLU A 144 12.05 -4.77 10.46
N TYR A 145 11.01 -4.02 10.07
CA TYR A 145 10.76 -3.59 8.70
C TYR A 145 11.84 -2.60 8.20
N ILE A 146 12.12 -1.55 8.96
CA ILE A 146 13.10 -0.51 8.59
C ILE A 146 14.53 -1.10 8.54
N ARG A 147 14.85 -2.05 9.43
CA ARG A 147 16.14 -2.76 9.42
C ARG A 147 16.42 -3.48 8.10
N GLN A 148 15.38 -3.95 7.39
CA GLN A 148 15.52 -4.68 6.13
C GLN A 148 15.57 -3.77 4.89
N ILE A 149 15.17 -2.49 5.01
CA ILE A 149 15.15 -1.55 3.88
C ILE A 149 16.38 -0.66 3.85
N THR A 150 16.83 -0.16 5.01
CA THR A 150 17.93 0.81 5.20
C THR A 150 17.98 1.89 4.09
N PRO A 151 17.29 3.03 4.26
CA PRO A 151 17.25 4.07 3.23
C PRO A 151 18.65 4.62 2.93
N SER A 152 19.07 4.56 1.67
CA SER A 152 20.43 4.95 1.24
C SER A 152 20.46 6.27 0.45
N GLU A 153 19.35 6.65 -0.17
CA GLU A 153 19.28 7.76 -1.12
C GLU A 153 18.46 8.97 -0.64
N GLY A 154 17.99 8.91 0.61
CA GLY A 154 17.15 9.93 1.24
C GLY A 154 15.69 9.53 1.38
N ILE A 155 14.92 10.39 2.05
CA ILE A 155 13.52 10.17 2.36
C ILE A 155 12.66 11.37 1.97
N VAL A 156 11.40 11.12 1.68
CA VAL A 156 10.35 12.14 1.55
C VAL A 156 9.50 12.12 2.80
N ILE A 157 9.25 13.29 3.40
CA ILE A 157 8.25 13.43 4.47
C ILE A 157 7.15 14.33 3.95
N ASP A 158 5.92 13.84 4.01
CA ASP A 158 4.75 14.57 3.56
C ASP A 158 3.55 14.27 4.44
N THR A 159 2.57 15.17 4.45
CA THR A 159 1.37 15.13 5.28
C THR A 159 0.13 15.20 4.42
N THR A 160 -0.88 14.41 4.78
CA THR A 160 -2.19 14.49 4.13
C THR A 160 -3.31 14.55 5.16
N ALA A 161 -4.29 15.38 4.87
CA ALA A 161 -5.53 15.46 5.62
C ALA A 161 -6.41 14.23 5.34
N LEU A 162 -7.04 13.72 6.39
CA LEU A 162 -8.07 12.69 6.36
C LEU A 162 -9.35 13.24 7.00
N PRO A 163 -10.18 13.99 6.25
CA PRO A 163 -11.46 14.49 6.73
C PRO A 163 -12.36 13.36 7.23
N ASN A 164 -13.00 13.55 8.38
CA ASN A 164 -13.82 12.52 9.00
C ASN A 164 -14.79 13.10 10.05
N GLN A 165 -15.75 12.27 10.47
CA GLN A 165 -16.75 12.62 11.49
C GLN A 165 -16.65 11.71 12.73
N ILE A 166 -15.50 11.06 12.96
CA ILE A 166 -15.34 10.17 14.11
C ILE A 166 -15.22 10.98 15.41
N ASN A 167 -15.67 10.40 16.52
CA ASN A 167 -15.63 11.05 17.84
C ASN A 167 -14.46 10.53 18.68
N ILE A 168 -13.24 10.88 18.28
CA ILE A 168 -11.98 10.53 18.96
C ILE A 168 -11.24 11.84 19.25
N PRO A 169 -10.52 11.99 20.39
CA PRO A 169 -9.86 13.25 20.77
C PRO A 169 -8.95 13.85 19.67
N ARG A 170 -8.27 13.01 18.89
CA ARG A 170 -7.39 13.47 17.79
C ARG A 170 -8.14 13.92 16.53
N SER A 171 -9.42 13.61 16.38
CA SER A 171 -10.23 14.15 15.28
C SER A 171 -10.60 15.60 15.62
N SER A 172 -9.94 16.55 14.97
CA SER A 172 -10.01 17.98 15.33
C SER A 172 -10.20 18.84 14.09
N TRP A 173 -10.73 20.05 14.27
CA TRP A 173 -10.88 21.03 13.19
C TRP A 173 -9.51 21.44 12.66
N GLY A 174 -9.34 21.38 11.35
CA GLY A 174 -8.13 21.84 10.69
C GLY A 174 -8.45 22.37 9.29
N TRP A 175 -7.47 23.08 8.73
CA TRP A 175 -7.57 23.65 7.38
C TRP A 175 -7.05 22.65 6.34
N HIS A 176 -7.83 22.37 5.30
CA HIS A 176 -7.39 21.59 4.13
C HIS A 176 -8.18 21.99 2.89
N ASN A 177 -7.53 22.07 1.72
CA ASN A 177 -8.17 22.39 0.43
C ASN A 177 -9.10 23.62 0.46
N GLU A 178 -8.69 24.69 1.14
CA GLU A 178 -9.46 25.94 1.28
C GLU A 178 -10.74 25.81 2.14
N GLU A 179 -10.91 24.69 2.84
CA GLU A 179 -12.04 24.42 3.72
C GLU A 179 -11.59 24.07 5.15
N ILE A 180 -12.49 24.28 6.12
CA ILE A 180 -12.29 23.87 7.52
C ILE A 180 -13.14 22.64 7.79
N ASP A 181 -12.47 21.51 7.99
CA ASP A 181 -13.10 20.24 8.29
C ASP A 181 -12.56 19.60 9.56
N LYS A 182 -13.40 18.78 10.19
CA LYS A 182 -12.94 17.87 11.22
C LYS A 182 -12.11 16.76 10.56
N GLN A 183 -10.89 16.57 11.04
CA GLN A 183 -9.92 15.70 10.37
C GLN A 183 -8.87 15.13 11.33
N ILE A 184 -8.21 14.07 10.87
CA ILE A 184 -6.89 13.68 11.37
C ILE A 184 -5.88 13.92 10.24
N LYS A 185 -4.61 14.10 10.58
CA LYS A 185 -3.53 14.16 9.60
C LYS A 185 -2.74 12.86 9.61
N LEU A 186 -2.44 12.35 8.43
CA LEU A 186 -1.53 11.23 8.23
C LEU A 186 -0.21 11.78 7.69
N LEU A 187 0.87 11.61 8.45
CA LEU A 187 2.23 11.86 8.01
C LEU A 187 2.80 10.54 7.50
N LEU A 188 3.41 10.56 6.32
CA LEU A 188 4.07 9.40 5.74
C LEU A 188 5.53 9.73 5.44
N VAL A 189 6.41 8.80 5.78
CA VAL A 189 7.83 8.82 5.44
C VAL A 189 8.06 7.78 4.37
N ILE A 190 8.69 8.15 3.27
CA ILE A 190 8.88 7.29 2.11
C ILE A 190 10.36 7.25 1.75
N ASP A 191 10.88 6.05 1.49
CA ASP A 191 12.22 5.88 0.97
C ASP A 191 12.28 6.30 -0.50
N ARG A 192 13.22 7.19 -0.85
CA ARG A 192 13.36 7.68 -2.22
C ARG A 192 13.81 6.58 -3.18
N SER A 193 14.74 5.72 -2.76
CA SER A 193 15.33 4.71 -3.67
C SER A 193 14.33 3.65 -4.09
N THR A 194 13.56 3.14 -3.14
CA THR A 194 12.65 2.02 -3.35
C THR A 194 11.20 2.45 -3.54
N SER A 195 10.87 3.72 -3.29
CA SER A 195 9.49 4.24 -3.23
C SER A 195 8.63 3.51 -2.19
N LEU A 196 9.23 2.81 -1.22
CA LEU A 196 8.50 2.12 -0.17
C LEU A 196 8.13 3.09 0.96
N PRO A 197 6.91 3.02 1.50
CA PRO A 197 6.61 3.73 2.74
C PRO A 197 7.43 3.10 3.87
N LEU A 198 8.15 3.92 4.63
CA LEU A 198 9.03 3.52 5.73
C LEU A 198 8.32 3.59 7.09
N PHE A 199 7.57 4.67 7.30
CA PHE A 199 6.99 4.99 8.60
C PHE A 199 5.77 5.88 8.43
N PHE A 200 4.81 5.81 9.35
CA PHE A 200 3.68 6.73 9.38
C PHE A 200 3.40 7.24 10.79
N ARG A 201 2.79 8.42 10.88
CA ARG A 201 2.24 8.98 12.12
C ARG A 201 0.84 9.49 11.85
N TYR A 202 -0.04 9.39 12.84
CA TYR A 202 -1.35 10.02 12.78
C TYR A 202 -1.43 11.11 13.86
N ILE A 203 -1.83 12.30 13.43
CA ILE A 203 -1.70 13.55 14.18
C ILE A 203 -3.07 14.21 14.23
N ALA A 204 -3.32 14.99 15.29
CA ALA A 204 -4.56 15.74 15.40
C ALA A 204 -4.70 16.79 14.29
N GLY A 205 -5.92 16.99 13.80
CA GLY A 205 -6.21 17.83 12.62
C GLY A 205 -5.78 19.29 12.75
N ASN A 206 -5.76 19.81 13.98
CA ASN A 206 -5.39 21.19 14.30
C ASN A 206 -3.88 21.42 14.40
N ILE A 207 -3.05 20.37 14.36
CA ILE A 207 -1.59 20.49 14.43
C ILE A 207 -1.05 20.90 13.06
N VAL A 208 -0.24 21.96 13.04
CA VAL A 208 0.41 22.47 11.82
C VAL A 208 1.62 21.64 11.44
N ASP A 209 1.87 21.45 10.14
CA ASP A 209 2.88 20.51 9.65
C ASP A 209 4.30 20.86 10.14
N VAL A 210 4.58 22.16 10.25
CA VAL A 210 5.83 22.72 10.76
C VAL A 210 6.20 22.19 12.15
N SER A 211 5.24 21.92 13.05
CA SER A 211 5.55 21.44 14.40
C SER A 211 5.76 19.92 14.49
N THR A 212 5.56 19.20 13.38
CA THR A 212 5.62 17.73 13.38
C THR A 212 7.02 17.19 13.06
N LEU A 213 7.86 17.97 12.37
CA LEU A 213 9.13 17.50 11.81
C LEU A 213 10.09 16.99 12.88
N LYS A 214 10.33 17.78 13.95
CA LYS A 214 11.26 17.44 15.02
C LYS A 214 10.95 16.08 15.65
N ALA A 215 9.69 15.85 16.01
CA ALA A 215 9.27 14.58 16.59
C ALA A 215 9.38 13.42 15.60
N THR A 216 9.13 13.66 14.30
CA THR A 216 9.31 12.65 13.25
C THR A 216 10.78 12.26 13.10
N VAL A 217 11.70 13.23 13.07
CA VAL A 217 13.14 12.99 13.00
C VAL A 217 13.62 12.17 14.20
N GLU A 218 13.21 12.54 15.41
CA GLU A 218 13.56 11.80 16.63
C GLU A 218 13.04 10.35 16.62
N GLU A 219 11.80 10.12 16.17
CA GLU A 219 11.24 8.77 16.05
C GLU A 219 12.00 7.93 15.00
N LEU A 220 12.29 8.51 13.82
CA LEU A 220 13.08 7.85 12.78
C LEU A 220 14.48 7.45 13.28
N LYS A 221 15.13 8.32 14.07
CA LYS A 221 16.42 8.06 14.70
C LYS A 221 16.35 6.86 15.65
N LYS A 222 15.24 6.67 16.40
CA LYS A 222 15.06 5.46 17.25
C LYS A 222 14.94 4.17 16.44
N TYR A 223 14.50 4.24 15.19
CA TYR A 223 14.48 3.11 14.26
C TYR A 223 15.78 2.96 13.44
N GLY A 224 16.81 3.74 13.75
CA GLY A 224 18.12 3.66 13.06
C GLY A 224 18.19 4.42 11.74
N VAL A 225 17.18 5.23 11.41
CA VAL A 225 17.20 6.11 10.24
C VAL A 225 17.83 7.43 10.64
N SER A 226 19.09 7.65 10.26
CA SER A 226 19.87 8.84 10.57
C SER A 226 20.76 9.23 9.39
N ARG A 227 21.24 10.48 9.35
CA ARG A 227 22.18 11.00 8.32
C ARG A 227 21.70 10.74 6.88
N TYR A 228 20.47 11.17 6.59
CA TYR A 228 19.84 11.03 5.29
C TYR A 228 19.62 12.39 4.63
N PHE A 229 19.29 12.37 3.35
CA PHE A 229 18.77 13.53 2.63
C PHE A 229 17.24 13.58 2.77
N VAL A 230 16.65 14.69 3.22
CA VAL A 230 15.20 14.83 3.40
C VAL A 230 14.58 15.79 2.41
N ILE A 231 13.46 15.39 1.82
CA ILE A 231 12.68 16.22 0.89
C ILE A 231 11.39 16.63 1.57
N LEU A 232 11.15 17.95 1.66
CA LEU A 232 10.08 18.56 2.44
C LEU A 232 9.28 19.59 1.63
N ASP A 233 7.98 19.70 1.92
CA ASP A 233 7.16 20.83 1.42
C ASP A 233 7.37 22.11 2.26
N ALA A 234 6.90 23.23 1.73
CA ALA A 234 6.88 24.53 2.36
C ALA A 234 6.17 24.56 3.72
N GLY A 235 5.23 23.64 3.95
CA GLY A 235 4.54 23.48 5.24
C GLY A 235 5.48 23.15 6.40
N PHE A 236 6.66 22.57 6.13
CA PHE A 236 7.65 22.24 7.15
C PHE A 236 8.69 23.35 7.39
N PHE A 237 8.60 24.47 6.67
CA PHE A 237 9.63 25.51 6.72
C PHE A 237 9.49 26.41 7.96
N SER A 238 10.44 26.31 8.88
CA SER A 238 10.68 27.28 9.97
C SER A 238 12.17 27.42 10.27
N GLU A 239 12.55 28.53 10.91
CA GLU A 239 13.92 28.71 11.40
C GLU A 239 14.34 27.59 12.36
N GLU A 240 13.44 27.20 13.28
CA GLU A 240 13.67 26.10 14.22
C GLU A 240 13.95 24.78 13.50
N ASN A 241 13.12 24.41 12.52
CA ASN A 241 13.29 23.17 11.77
C ASN A 241 14.60 23.16 10.96
N ILE A 242 14.96 24.28 10.32
CA ILE A 242 16.20 24.36 9.55
C ILE A 242 17.41 24.22 10.49
N LYS A 243 17.41 24.90 11.64
CA LYS A 243 18.47 24.77 12.65
C LYS A 243 18.58 23.34 13.17
N GLU A 244 17.44 22.69 13.44
CA GLU A 244 17.42 21.29 13.91
C GLU A 244 17.99 20.32 12.87
N LEU A 245 17.63 20.48 11.59
CA LEU A 245 18.18 19.65 10.51
C LEU A 245 19.71 19.78 10.42
N TYR A 246 20.25 20.98 10.60
CA TYR A 246 21.71 21.17 10.67
C TYR A 246 22.33 20.53 11.93
N ASN A 247 21.69 20.67 13.09
CA ASN A 247 22.18 20.08 14.34
C ASN A 247 22.24 18.55 14.27
N GLU A 248 21.27 17.94 13.59
CA GLU A 248 21.18 16.49 13.39
C GLU A 248 21.99 15.99 12.17
N GLU A 249 22.77 16.85 11.52
CA GLU A 249 23.55 16.54 10.31
C GLU A 249 22.69 15.97 9.16
N ILE A 250 21.44 16.42 9.04
CA ILE A 250 20.49 15.99 8.02
C ILE A 250 20.54 16.97 6.85
N GLN A 251 20.88 16.46 5.67
CA GLN A 251 20.80 17.25 4.44
C GLN A 251 19.36 17.39 4.00
N PHE A 252 18.99 18.51 3.39
CA PHE A 252 17.59 18.75 3.01
C PHE A 252 17.42 19.43 1.65
N LEU A 253 16.22 19.25 1.11
CA LEU A 253 15.61 20.04 0.04
C LEU A 253 14.21 20.43 0.49
N ILE A 254 13.97 21.72 0.66
CA ILE A 254 12.69 22.24 1.13
C ILE A 254 12.20 23.37 0.23
N ARG A 255 10.89 23.42 -0.02
CA ARG A 255 10.29 24.54 -0.74
C ARG A 255 10.23 25.78 0.15
N LEU A 256 10.73 26.93 -0.34
CA LEU A 256 10.63 28.20 0.36
C LEU A 256 9.19 28.75 0.29
N PRO A 257 8.55 29.08 1.42
CA PRO A 257 7.22 29.69 1.39
C PRO A 257 7.23 31.07 0.73
N SER A 258 6.21 31.36 -0.09
CA SER A 258 6.12 32.58 -0.90
C SER A 258 6.03 33.89 -0.10
N LEU A 259 5.67 33.80 1.19
CA LEU A 259 5.55 34.95 2.09
C LEU A 259 6.91 35.38 2.69
N ARG A 260 7.97 34.60 2.53
CA ARG A 260 9.29 34.90 3.13
C ARG A 260 9.98 36.07 2.42
N LYS A 261 10.68 36.92 3.16
CA LYS A 261 11.48 38.04 2.60
C LYS A 261 12.51 37.56 1.57
N LEU A 262 13.19 36.45 1.85
CA LEU A 262 14.13 35.83 0.92
C LEU A 262 13.46 35.41 -0.40
N TYR A 263 12.21 34.91 -0.33
CA TYR A 263 11.45 34.55 -1.53
C TYR A 263 11.21 35.80 -2.38
N LYS A 264 10.67 36.87 -1.79
CA LYS A 264 10.38 38.12 -2.51
C LYS A 264 11.63 38.68 -3.19
N ARG A 265 12.75 38.71 -2.46
CA ARG A 265 14.05 39.18 -2.95
C ARG A 265 14.50 38.41 -4.18
N LEU A 266 14.54 37.08 -4.09
CA LEU A 266 14.99 36.21 -5.19
C LEU A 266 14.08 36.32 -6.43
N ILE A 267 12.77 36.53 -6.26
CA ILE A 267 11.87 36.78 -7.40
C ILE A 267 12.26 38.07 -8.12
N VAL A 268 12.46 39.16 -7.38
CA VAL A 268 12.83 40.47 -7.97
C VAL A 268 14.19 40.39 -8.67
N GLU A 269 15.18 39.74 -8.05
CA GLU A 269 16.54 39.64 -8.57
C GLU A 269 16.65 38.72 -9.79
N GLU A 270 15.89 37.62 -9.84
CA GLU A 270 16.17 36.53 -10.78
C GLU A 270 15.09 36.31 -11.86
N SER A 271 13.85 36.74 -11.64
CA SER A 271 12.71 36.39 -12.53
C SER A 271 12.89 36.89 -13.96
N ARG A 272 13.43 38.09 -14.16
CA ARG A 272 13.58 38.73 -15.49
C ARG A 272 14.50 37.95 -16.44
N GLU A 273 15.53 37.30 -15.91
CA GLU A 273 16.51 36.55 -16.70
C GLU A 273 16.26 35.03 -16.67
N LEU A 274 15.19 34.59 -16.01
CA LEU A 274 14.96 33.18 -15.74
C LEU A 274 14.65 32.41 -17.02
N GLU A 275 13.80 32.99 -17.90
CA GLU A 275 13.41 32.44 -19.21
C GLU A 275 14.51 32.60 -20.27
N SER A 276 15.66 31.97 -20.01
CA SER A 276 16.80 31.95 -20.92
C SER A 276 17.19 30.51 -21.22
N TYR A 277 17.63 30.23 -22.46
CA TYR A 277 18.08 28.89 -22.87
C TYR A 277 19.14 28.31 -21.94
N ARG A 278 20.04 29.14 -21.39
CA ARG A 278 21.08 28.73 -20.41
C ARG A 278 20.52 28.16 -19.10
N ASN A 279 19.27 28.48 -18.78
CA ASN A 279 18.55 28.02 -17.60
C ASN A 279 17.58 26.88 -17.90
N ALA A 280 17.42 26.49 -19.17
CA ALA A 280 16.48 25.45 -19.55
C ALA A 280 16.94 24.09 -19.03
N VAL A 281 16.06 23.42 -18.29
CA VAL A 281 16.24 22.08 -17.74
C VAL A 281 15.08 21.21 -18.22
N ARG A 282 15.41 20.08 -18.82
CA ARG A 282 14.41 19.12 -19.29
C ARG A 282 14.00 18.19 -18.15
N TYR A 283 12.69 18.09 -17.89
CA TYR A 283 12.12 17.12 -16.96
C TYR A 283 11.04 16.29 -17.68
N GLY A 284 11.41 15.09 -18.13
CA GLY A 284 10.56 14.23 -18.95
C GLY A 284 10.19 14.89 -20.28
N LYS A 285 8.90 15.20 -20.47
CA LYS A 285 8.36 15.92 -21.64
C LYS A 285 8.27 17.43 -21.42
N ARG A 286 8.56 17.92 -20.21
CA ARG A 286 8.42 19.33 -19.81
C ARG A 286 9.79 20.01 -19.87
N VAL A 287 9.78 21.31 -20.09
CA VAL A 287 10.96 22.18 -19.96
C VAL A 287 10.68 23.17 -18.84
N LEU A 288 11.59 23.24 -17.88
CA LEU A 288 11.57 24.19 -16.77
C LEU A 288 12.77 25.13 -16.91
N PHE A 289 12.71 26.30 -16.29
CA PHE A 289 13.86 27.19 -16.19
C PHE A 289 14.37 27.21 -14.75
N VAL A 290 15.63 26.88 -14.55
CA VAL A 290 16.26 26.74 -13.23
C VAL A 290 17.49 27.62 -13.14
N LYS A 291 17.49 28.51 -12.16
CA LYS A 291 18.65 29.33 -11.80
C LYS A 291 19.06 29.06 -10.36
N GLN A 292 20.32 28.72 -10.17
CA GLN A 292 20.90 28.44 -8.86
C GLN A 292 21.59 29.69 -8.32
N ARG A 293 21.39 29.97 -7.03
CA ARG A 293 22.08 31.01 -6.27
C ARG A 293 22.48 30.49 -4.92
N GLU A 294 23.68 30.86 -4.51
CA GLU A 294 24.08 30.67 -3.13
C GLU A 294 23.54 31.83 -2.29
N VAL A 295 22.89 31.52 -1.17
CA VAL A 295 22.29 32.51 -0.27
C VAL A 295 22.56 32.13 1.18
N GLU A 296 22.44 33.12 2.07
CA GLU A 296 22.45 32.87 3.50
C GLU A 296 21.02 32.68 4.02
N LEU A 297 20.80 31.61 4.78
CA LEU A 297 19.55 31.32 5.44
C LEU A 297 19.84 31.00 6.93
N PHE A 298 19.37 31.87 7.82
CA PHE A 298 19.53 31.73 9.27
C PHE A 298 20.99 31.53 9.71
N GLY A 299 21.94 32.25 9.10
CA GLY A 299 23.36 32.15 9.41
C GLY A 299 24.08 30.94 8.80
N LYS A 300 23.43 30.21 7.88
CA LYS A 300 24.02 29.08 7.16
C LYS A 300 23.98 29.33 5.66
N ARG A 301 25.05 28.92 4.96
CA ARG A 301 25.09 28.94 3.49
C ARG A 301 24.19 27.83 2.95
N VAL A 302 23.31 28.17 2.02
CA VAL A 302 22.40 27.25 1.34
C VAL A 302 22.32 27.58 -0.14
N TYR A 303 21.84 26.62 -0.92
CA TYR A 303 21.63 26.78 -2.35
C TYR A 303 20.15 26.97 -2.63
N ALA A 304 19.81 28.13 -3.19
CA ALA A 304 18.48 28.47 -3.68
C ALA A 304 18.36 28.17 -5.16
N TYR A 305 17.33 27.44 -5.54
CA TYR A 305 16.99 27.12 -6.93
C TYR A 305 15.67 27.81 -7.26
N VAL A 306 15.75 28.87 -8.07
CA VAL A 306 14.58 29.55 -8.61
C VAL A 306 14.12 28.77 -9.83
N VAL A 307 12.96 28.16 -9.73
CA VAL A 307 12.40 27.24 -10.74
C VAL A 307 11.13 27.85 -11.32
N LEU A 308 11.13 28.11 -12.62
CA LEU A 308 9.95 28.52 -13.36
C LEU A 308 9.40 27.36 -14.20
N ASP A 309 8.10 27.15 -14.04
CA ASP A 309 7.29 26.24 -14.85
C ASP A 309 6.40 27.06 -15.79
N PRO A 310 6.73 27.15 -17.10
CA PRO A 310 6.00 27.99 -18.06
C PRO A 310 4.53 27.61 -18.22
N GLU A 311 4.22 26.31 -18.21
CA GLU A 311 2.84 25.81 -18.31
C GLU A 311 2.02 26.21 -17.08
N ARG A 312 2.65 26.15 -15.89
CA ARG A 312 2.02 26.61 -14.64
C ARG A 312 1.85 28.12 -14.64
N LYS A 313 2.86 28.89 -15.08
CA LYS A 313 2.80 30.35 -15.20
C LYS A 313 1.61 30.79 -16.04
N GLY A 314 1.46 30.24 -17.25
CA GLY A 314 0.33 30.58 -18.13
C GLY A 314 -1.05 30.29 -17.51
N ARG A 315 -1.21 29.13 -16.85
CA ARG A 315 -2.48 28.78 -16.17
C ARG A 315 -2.79 29.70 -14.99
N GLU A 316 -1.79 30.00 -14.17
CA GLU A 316 -1.98 30.86 -12.98
C GLU A 316 -2.23 32.32 -13.36
N ILE A 317 -1.53 32.85 -14.37
CA ILE A 317 -1.77 34.21 -14.90
C ILE A 317 -3.21 34.32 -15.41
N ARG A 318 -3.65 33.39 -16.27
CA ARG A 318 -5.03 33.39 -16.78
C ARG A 318 -6.05 33.41 -15.64
N ARG A 319 -5.87 32.57 -14.63
CA ARG A 319 -6.79 32.52 -13.48
C ARG A 319 -6.79 33.82 -12.67
N THR A 320 -5.62 34.43 -12.48
CA THR A 320 -5.50 35.69 -11.72
C THR A 320 -6.11 36.85 -12.49
N LEU A 321 -5.82 37.00 -13.79
CA LEU A 321 -6.40 38.06 -14.60
C LEU A 321 -7.92 37.96 -14.68
N LEU A 322 -8.48 36.75 -14.84
CA LEU A 322 -9.93 36.55 -14.83
C LEU A 322 -10.61 36.97 -13.53
N LYS A 323 -9.93 36.90 -12.39
CA LYS A 323 -10.47 37.36 -11.10
C LYS A 323 -10.36 38.88 -10.94
N VAL A 324 -9.36 39.48 -11.56
CA VAL A 324 -8.98 40.89 -11.39
C VAL A 324 -9.75 41.80 -12.35
N MET A 325 -10.11 41.31 -13.54
CA MET A 325 -10.88 42.08 -14.53
C MET A 325 -12.27 42.53 -14.04
N ASP A 326 -12.74 42.01 -12.91
CA ASP A 326 -14.03 42.36 -12.31
C ASP A 326 -13.92 43.35 -11.13
N GLU A 327 -12.72 43.65 -10.58
CA GLU A 327 -12.61 44.25 -9.22
C GLU A 327 -11.50 45.30 -8.95
N ILE A 328 -10.61 45.69 -9.89
CA ILE A 328 -9.46 46.56 -9.53
C ILE A 328 -9.65 48.07 -9.83
N GLU A 329 -9.31 48.91 -8.84
CA GLU A 329 -9.00 50.35 -8.91
C GLU A 329 -7.51 50.59 -9.25
N GLU A 330 -7.17 51.72 -9.89
CA GLU A 330 -5.83 52.00 -10.48
C GLU A 330 -4.63 51.99 -9.51
N ASP A 331 -4.84 52.00 -8.18
CA ASP A 331 -3.78 52.18 -7.17
C ASP A 331 -2.96 50.90 -6.78
N GLU A 332 -3.15 49.77 -7.46
CA GLU A 332 -2.49 48.48 -7.13
C GLU A 332 -1.50 47.93 -8.19
N GLU A 333 -1.05 48.75 -9.15
CA GLU A 333 -0.27 48.28 -10.31
C GLU A 333 1.05 47.57 -9.94
N GLU A 334 1.85 48.13 -9.02
CA GLU A 334 3.13 47.54 -8.59
C GLU A 334 2.94 46.19 -7.86
N GLU A 335 1.91 46.09 -7.02
CA GLU A 335 1.58 44.85 -6.31
C GLU A 335 1.12 43.78 -7.30
N MET A 336 0.32 44.17 -8.29
CA MET A 336 -0.14 43.30 -9.35
C MET A 336 1.03 42.81 -10.22
N GLU A 337 1.99 43.68 -10.57
CA GLU A 337 3.18 43.29 -11.31
C GLU A 337 4.01 42.25 -10.54
N TYR A 338 4.22 42.45 -9.23
CA TYR A 338 4.89 41.46 -8.38
C TYR A 338 4.10 40.13 -8.32
N ILE A 339 2.77 40.19 -8.23
CA ILE A 339 1.90 39.01 -8.23
C ILE A 339 2.04 38.23 -9.54
N LEU A 340 2.15 38.90 -10.69
CA LEU A 340 2.36 38.30 -11.99
C LEU A 340 3.78 37.72 -12.13
N MET A 341 4.81 38.43 -11.66
CA MET A 341 6.21 37.98 -11.71
C MET A 341 6.42 36.64 -11.00
N LYS A 342 5.79 36.43 -9.85
CA LYS A 342 5.95 35.19 -9.08
C LYS A 342 5.16 33.98 -9.64
N LYS A 343 4.27 34.16 -10.63
CA LYS A 343 3.42 33.07 -11.14
C LYS A 343 4.24 31.99 -11.83
N GLY A 344 3.91 30.74 -11.54
CA GLY A 344 4.65 29.57 -12.03
C GLY A 344 6.06 29.43 -11.47
N ILE A 345 6.51 30.31 -10.56
CA ILE A 345 7.80 30.21 -9.89
C ILE A 345 7.64 29.48 -8.57
N MET A 346 8.57 28.56 -8.30
CA MET A 346 8.84 28.01 -6.97
C MET A 346 10.33 28.18 -6.65
N ILE A 347 10.64 28.33 -5.36
CA ILE A 347 12.02 28.42 -4.89
C ILE A 347 12.28 27.21 -3.99
N LEU A 348 13.30 26.44 -4.33
CA LEU A 348 13.77 25.32 -3.52
C LEU A 348 15.04 25.74 -2.79
N ILE A 349 15.16 25.38 -1.52
CA ILE A 349 16.36 25.58 -0.71
C ILE A 349 16.96 24.22 -0.40
N SER A 350 18.24 24.06 -0.70
CA SER A 350 19.01 22.87 -0.33
C SER A 350 20.20 23.20 0.54
N SER A 351 20.50 22.32 1.49
CA SER A 351 21.75 22.36 2.28
C SER A 351 22.94 21.78 1.51
N SER A 352 22.72 21.21 0.33
CA SER A 352 23.75 20.66 -0.56
C SER A 352 23.61 21.28 -1.96
N GLU A 353 24.57 21.00 -2.84
CA GLU A 353 24.60 21.54 -4.20
C GLU A 353 24.26 20.47 -5.28
N PRO A 354 23.03 19.93 -5.35
CA PRO A 354 22.62 19.17 -6.51
C PRO A 354 22.66 20.05 -7.76
N ASP A 355 23.12 19.50 -8.88
CA ASP A 355 22.99 20.23 -10.14
C ASP A 355 21.51 20.52 -10.49
N ARG A 356 21.32 21.42 -11.44
CA ARG A 356 20.00 21.94 -11.81
C ARG A 356 19.05 20.88 -12.38
N GLU A 357 19.56 19.80 -12.96
CA GLU A 357 18.76 18.70 -13.51
C GLU A 357 18.34 17.74 -12.39
N ASN A 358 19.28 17.44 -11.49
CA ASN A 358 19.07 16.58 -10.34
C ASN A 358 18.18 17.21 -9.28
N VAL A 359 18.28 18.51 -8.98
CA VAL A 359 17.43 19.17 -7.97
C VAL A 359 15.94 19.07 -8.32
N ILE A 360 15.61 19.18 -9.61
CA ILE A 360 14.24 19.05 -10.10
C ILE A 360 13.75 17.62 -9.95
N SER A 361 14.57 16.65 -10.33
CA SER A 361 14.26 15.23 -10.20
C SER A 361 14.10 14.82 -8.73
N LEU A 362 14.95 15.33 -7.85
CA LEU A 362 14.84 15.19 -6.40
C LEU A 362 13.52 15.77 -5.91
N TYR A 363 13.22 17.04 -6.18
CA TYR A 363 11.99 17.66 -5.69
C TYR A 363 10.72 16.94 -6.17
N TYR A 364 10.66 16.54 -7.44
CA TYR A 364 9.50 15.81 -7.95
C TYR A 364 9.41 14.36 -7.48
N THR A 365 10.44 13.81 -6.82
CA THR A 365 10.31 12.57 -6.03
C THR A 365 9.20 12.71 -4.99
N ARG A 366 8.90 13.92 -4.50
CA ARG A 366 7.75 14.17 -3.61
C ARG A 366 6.41 13.75 -4.21
N GLN A 367 6.27 13.71 -5.54
CA GLN A 367 5.06 13.17 -6.20
C GLN A 367 4.84 11.68 -5.89
N ILE A 368 5.87 10.94 -5.45
CA ILE A 368 5.72 9.59 -4.93
C ILE A 368 4.81 9.62 -3.70
N ALA A 369 4.99 10.60 -2.80
CA ALA A 369 4.12 10.77 -1.65
C ALA A 369 2.68 11.07 -2.05
N GLU A 370 2.46 12.01 -2.97
CA GLU A 370 1.12 12.33 -3.49
C GLU A 370 0.43 11.09 -4.09
N LYS A 371 1.16 10.27 -4.87
CA LYS A 371 0.64 9.01 -5.42
C LYS A 371 0.38 7.96 -4.34
N LEU A 372 1.30 7.81 -3.39
CA LEU A 372 1.17 6.89 -2.26
C LEU A 372 0.11 7.33 -1.25
N PHE A 373 -0.34 8.59 -1.25
CA PHE A 373 -1.51 9.06 -0.52
C PHE A 373 -2.81 8.91 -1.32
N GLY A 374 -2.74 9.10 -2.65
CA GLY A 374 -3.85 8.82 -3.56
C GLY A 374 -4.30 7.37 -3.46
N PHE A 375 -3.35 6.42 -3.41
CA PHE A 375 -3.69 5.00 -3.33
C PHE A 375 -4.51 4.64 -2.08
N PRO A 376 -4.12 4.98 -0.83
CA PRO A 376 -4.99 4.79 0.32
C PRO A 376 -6.35 5.47 0.18
N LYS A 377 -6.41 6.69 -0.36
CA LYS A 377 -7.65 7.47 -0.45
C LYS A 377 -8.63 6.90 -1.47
N ASP A 378 -8.16 6.64 -2.68
CA ASP A 378 -8.98 6.31 -3.84
C ASP A 378 -9.04 4.80 -4.05
N ASP A 379 -7.89 4.13 -4.06
CA ASP A 379 -7.80 2.70 -4.38
C ASP A 379 -8.06 1.82 -3.17
N LEU A 380 -7.51 2.14 -2.00
CA LEU A 380 -7.82 1.37 -0.80
C LEU A 380 -9.12 1.83 -0.16
N ASN A 381 -9.77 2.95 -0.52
CA ASN A 381 -10.93 3.49 0.19
C ASN A 381 -10.70 3.61 1.71
N LEU A 382 -9.64 4.33 2.09
CA LEU A 382 -9.28 4.61 3.49
C LEU A 382 -10.41 5.36 4.21
N LEU A 383 -11.08 6.27 3.51
CA LEU A 383 -12.20 7.04 4.03
C LEU A 383 -13.55 6.43 3.60
N PRO A 384 -14.60 6.54 4.44
CA PRO A 384 -14.59 7.10 5.80
C PRO A 384 -14.00 6.14 6.86
N LEU A 385 -13.37 6.68 7.90
CA LEU A 385 -12.65 5.90 8.93
C LEU A 385 -13.55 4.97 9.78
N ARG A 386 -14.83 5.33 10.03
CA ARG A 386 -15.86 4.50 10.71
C ARG A 386 -15.38 3.73 11.97
N VAL A 387 -14.57 4.37 12.83
CA VAL A 387 -14.04 3.80 14.08
C VAL A 387 -14.43 4.65 15.29
N HIS A 388 -14.52 4.01 16.46
CA HIS A 388 -14.95 4.64 17.72
C HIS A 388 -13.87 4.69 18.80
N LYS A 389 -12.84 3.83 18.73
CA LYS A 389 -11.70 3.80 19.66
C LYS A 389 -10.42 4.22 18.94
N GLU A 390 -9.49 4.83 19.68
CA GLU A 390 -8.21 5.29 19.13
C GLU A 390 -7.29 4.11 18.76
N GLU A 391 -7.33 3.04 19.55
CA GLU A 391 -6.64 1.77 19.30
C GLU A 391 -7.08 1.19 17.95
N THR A 392 -8.39 1.08 17.71
CA THR A 392 -8.93 0.58 16.44
C THR A 392 -8.54 1.48 15.27
N LEU A 393 -8.49 2.81 15.47
CA LEU A 393 -7.97 3.73 14.45
C LEU A 393 -6.50 3.45 14.14
N ARG A 394 -5.65 3.31 15.17
CA ARG A 394 -4.23 2.95 15.03
C ARG A 394 -4.05 1.67 14.23
N GLY A 395 -4.77 0.61 14.60
CA GLY A 395 -4.67 -0.67 13.91
C GLY A 395 -5.20 -0.63 12.48
N TYR A 396 -6.28 0.14 12.23
CA TYR A 396 -6.77 0.34 10.87
C TYR A 396 -5.73 1.07 10.01
N LEU A 397 -5.14 2.18 10.50
CA LEU A 397 -4.07 2.88 9.77
C LEU A 397 -2.86 1.99 9.55
N PHE A 398 -2.51 1.15 10.52
CA PHE A 398 -1.43 0.18 10.38
C PHE A 398 -1.71 -0.88 9.31
N LEU A 399 -2.94 -1.40 9.23
CA LEU A 399 -3.37 -2.29 8.15
C LEU A 399 -3.23 -1.61 6.78
N GLN A 400 -3.60 -0.34 6.66
CA GLN A 400 -3.51 0.41 5.41
C GLN A 400 -2.05 0.66 5.01
N PHE A 401 -1.20 0.97 5.99
CA PHE A 401 0.24 1.05 5.79
C PHE A 401 0.80 -0.28 5.28
N ALA A 402 0.49 -1.40 5.92
CA ALA A 402 0.93 -2.72 5.49
C ALA A 402 0.43 -3.09 4.08
N SER A 403 -0.83 -2.79 3.75
CA SER A 403 -1.36 -2.94 2.40
C SER A 403 -0.59 -2.08 1.38
N LEU A 404 -0.26 -0.83 1.73
CA LEU A 404 0.53 0.07 0.88
C LEU A 404 1.95 -0.45 0.66
N VAL A 405 2.57 -1.06 1.68
CA VAL A 405 3.89 -1.71 1.54
C VAL A 405 3.82 -2.85 0.52
N VAL A 406 2.85 -3.77 0.66
CA VAL A 406 2.70 -4.90 -0.26
C VAL A 406 2.40 -4.43 -1.68
N TYR A 407 1.52 -3.44 -1.82
CA TYR A 407 1.24 -2.80 -3.10
C TYR A 407 2.51 -2.22 -3.75
N SER A 408 3.30 -1.48 -2.98
CA SER A 408 4.52 -0.82 -3.48
C SER A 408 5.58 -1.85 -3.90
N LEU A 409 5.70 -2.96 -3.16
CA LEU A 409 6.55 -4.09 -3.56
C LEU A 409 6.09 -4.74 -4.87
N LEU A 410 4.79 -5.02 -4.99
CA LEU A 410 4.21 -5.55 -6.23
C LEU A 410 4.46 -4.60 -7.40
N LYS A 411 4.20 -3.31 -7.21
CA LYS A 411 4.39 -2.30 -8.26
C LYS A 411 5.84 -2.24 -8.72
N ARG A 412 6.80 -2.36 -7.80
CA ARG A 412 8.23 -2.39 -8.10
C ARG A 412 8.60 -3.60 -8.95
N GLU A 413 8.10 -4.80 -8.64
CA GLU A 413 8.38 -6.01 -9.42
C GLU A 413 7.67 -6.01 -10.79
N LEU A 414 6.48 -5.40 -10.88
CA LEU A 414 5.77 -5.23 -12.15
C LEU A 414 6.47 -4.25 -13.10
N GLY A 415 7.09 -3.20 -12.57
CA GLY A 415 7.71 -2.14 -13.35
C GLY A 415 6.68 -1.27 -14.09
N ARG A 416 6.97 -0.95 -15.35
CA ARG A 416 6.13 -0.04 -16.18
C ARG A 416 5.17 -0.76 -17.13
N ASP A 417 5.23 -2.09 -17.20
CA ASP A 417 4.49 -2.86 -18.22
C ASP A 417 2.99 -2.96 -17.93
N CYS A 418 2.61 -2.97 -16.65
CA CYS A 418 1.21 -3.06 -16.19
C CYS A 418 1.04 -2.46 -14.79
N THR A 419 -0.21 -2.22 -14.40
CA THR A 419 -0.56 -1.80 -13.04
C THR A 419 -0.90 -3.00 -12.15
N VAL A 420 -0.85 -2.79 -10.83
CA VAL A 420 -1.19 -3.84 -9.86
C VAL A 420 -2.68 -4.18 -9.96
N GLU A 421 -3.52 -3.18 -10.19
CA GLU A 421 -4.97 -3.29 -10.34
C GLU A 421 -5.32 -4.13 -11.58
N GLU A 422 -4.67 -3.86 -12.72
CA GLU A 422 -4.83 -4.65 -13.95
C GLU A 422 -4.47 -6.13 -13.71
N VAL A 423 -3.38 -6.38 -12.99
CA VAL A 423 -2.92 -7.73 -12.66
C VAL A 423 -3.93 -8.44 -11.76
N LEU A 424 -4.31 -7.84 -10.64
CA LEU A 424 -5.26 -8.45 -9.69
C LEU A 424 -6.63 -8.68 -10.34
N LEU A 425 -7.13 -7.73 -11.14
CA LEU A 425 -8.41 -7.87 -11.84
C LEU A 425 -8.37 -8.99 -12.89
N THR A 426 -7.27 -9.11 -13.63
CA THR A 426 -7.07 -10.19 -14.61
C THR A 426 -7.04 -11.56 -13.95
N LEU A 427 -6.34 -11.66 -12.80
CA LEU A 427 -6.18 -12.90 -12.05
C LEU A 427 -7.46 -13.30 -11.29
N ARG A 428 -8.27 -12.34 -10.84
CA ARG A 428 -9.55 -12.59 -10.14
C ARG A 428 -10.51 -13.49 -10.92
N ASN A 429 -10.43 -13.49 -12.25
CA ASN A 429 -11.27 -14.32 -13.11
C ASN A 429 -10.87 -15.80 -13.13
N LEU A 430 -9.71 -16.18 -12.59
CA LEU A 430 -9.34 -17.57 -12.40
C LEU A 430 -10.03 -18.11 -11.16
N LYS A 431 -10.87 -19.15 -11.33
CA LYS A 431 -11.62 -19.80 -10.25
C LYS A 431 -11.10 -21.21 -9.97
N CYS A 432 -11.56 -21.78 -8.87
CA CYS A 432 -11.37 -23.19 -8.57
C CYS A 432 -12.68 -23.83 -8.09
N LYS A 433 -12.79 -25.14 -8.30
CA LYS A 433 -13.90 -25.98 -7.84
C LYS A 433 -13.45 -26.79 -6.64
N VAL A 434 -14.22 -26.73 -5.55
CA VAL A 434 -13.92 -27.44 -4.32
C VAL A 434 -14.76 -28.71 -4.25
N TYR A 435 -14.10 -29.86 -4.11
CA TYR A 435 -14.70 -31.18 -3.91
C TYR A 435 -14.57 -31.64 -2.45
N GLU A 436 -14.80 -32.93 -2.17
CA GLU A 436 -14.68 -33.48 -0.82
C GLU A 436 -13.23 -33.60 -0.35
N ASP A 437 -12.34 -34.00 -1.25
CA ASP A 437 -10.94 -34.37 -1.00
C ASP A 437 -9.93 -33.53 -1.78
N GLU A 438 -10.37 -32.72 -2.74
CA GLU A 438 -9.50 -31.96 -3.64
C GLU A 438 -10.11 -30.62 -4.06
N ILE A 439 -9.24 -29.72 -4.50
CA ILE A 439 -9.58 -28.47 -5.17
C ILE A 439 -9.02 -28.56 -6.58
N ILE A 440 -9.85 -28.30 -7.59
CA ILE A 440 -9.45 -28.30 -9.00
C ILE A 440 -9.41 -26.86 -9.50
N VAL A 441 -8.25 -26.41 -9.97
CA VAL A 441 -8.07 -25.07 -10.52
C VAL A 441 -8.51 -25.07 -11.99
N GLN A 442 -9.28 -24.06 -12.38
CA GLN A 442 -9.76 -23.94 -13.76
C GLN A 442 -8.65 -23.50 -14.72
N GLU A 443 -8.95 -23.56 -16.02
CA GLU A 443 -7.99 -23.28 -17.08
C GLU A 443 -7.53 -21.82 -17.07
N LEU A 444 -6.21 -21.63 -17.12
CA LEU A 444 -5.60 -20.30 -17.26
C LEU A 444 -5.85 -19.72 -18.65
N THR A 445 -6.24 -18.45 -18.70
CA THR A 445 -6.15 -17.68 -19.94
C THR A 445 -4.69 -17.40 -20.32
N LYS A 446 -4.45 -17.03 -21.58
CA LYS A 446 -3.11 -16.64 -22.06
C LYS A 446 -2.53 -15.46 -21.27
N GLN A 447 -3.37 -14.49 -20.89
CA GLN A 447 -2.94 -13.33 -20.10
C GLN A 447 -2.56 -13.73 -18.66
N GLN A 448 -3.40 -14.53 -17.99
CA GLN A 448 -3.11 -15.00 -16.63
C GLN A 448 -1.83 -15.82 -16.57
N ARG A 449 -1.61 -16.71 -17.55
CA ARG A 449 -0.37 -17.50 -17.65
C ARG A 449 0.87 -16.62 -17.72
N LYS A 450 0.87 -15.60 -18.59
CA LYS A 450 1.99 -14.65 -18.71
C LYS A 450 2.28 -13.93 -17.39
N ILE A 451 1.24 -13.56 -16.64
CA ILE A 451 1.39 -12.91 -15.33
C ILE A 451 2.08 -13.87 -14.35
N PHE A 452 1.56 -15.08 -14.18
CA PHE A 452 2.17 -16.07 -13.27
C PHE A 452 3.62 -16.42 -13.65
N GLU A 453 3.90 -16.57 -14.95
CA GLU A 453 5.26 -16.80 -15.48
C GLU A 453 6.21 -15.64 -15.16
N LYS A 454 5.77 -14.38 -15.31
CA LYS A 454 6.58 -13.19 -14.97
C LYS A 454 7.05 -13.20 -13.51
N PHE A 455 6.20 -13.69 -12.61
CA PHE A 455 6.53 -13.81 -11.18
C PHE A 455 7.15 -15.16 -10.81
N SER A 456 7.42 -16.05 -11.77
CA SER A 456 7.90 -17.42 -11.49
C SER A 456 7.00 -18.16 -10.49
N ILE A 457 5.68 -18.01 -10.62
CA ILE A 457 4.68 -18.67 -9.79
C ILE A 457 4.08 -19.83 -10.58
N MET A 458 4.14 -21.04 -10.03
CA MET A 458 3.48 -22.20 -10.62
C MET A 458 2.04 -22.30 -10.14
N VAL A 459 1.08 -22.42 -11.06
CA VAL A 459 -0.33 -22.65 -10.72
C VAL A 459 -0.59 -24.16 -10.72
N PRO A 460 -1.03 -24.75 -9.59
CA PRO A 460 -1.33 -26.17 -9.52
C PRO A 460 -2.60 -26.49 -10.33
N LYS A 461 -2.66 -27.68 -10.93
CA LYS A 461 -3.90 -28.18 -11.55
C LYS A 461 -4.92 -28.61 -10.50
N SER A 462 -4.43 -29.18 -9.41
CA SER A 462 -5.24 -29.54 -8.24
C SER A 462 -4.45 -29.36 -6.96
N MET A 463 -5.18 -29.17 -5.86
CA MET A 463 -4.64 -29.04 -4.50
C MET A 463 -5.39 -29.98 -3.56
N GLY A 464 -4.70 -30.52 -2.56
CA GLY A 464 -5.37 -31.17 -1.43
C GLY A 464 -6.14 -30.14 -0.59
N ILE A 465 -7.18 -30.61 0.11
CA ILE A 465 -7.93 -29.79 1.09
C ILE A 465 -7.27 -29.86 2.45
#